data_AF-A0A7C4Q387-F1
#
_entry.id   AF-A0A7C4Q387-F1
#
_cell.length_a   1.000
_cell.length_b   1.000
_cell.length_c   1.000
_cell.angle_alpha   90.00
_cell.angle_beta   90.00
_cell.angle_gamma   90.00
#
_symmetry.space_group_name_H-M   'P 1'
#
loop_
_entity.id
_entity.type
_entity.pdbx_description
1 polymer ?
#
loop_
_entity_poly.entity_id
_entity_poly.type
_entity_poly.pdbx_seq_one_letter_code
_entity_poly.pdbx_strand_id
1 'polypeptide(L)'
;KTRIAVKDKAVSEVTTFTEGNAPRARGHMDCTEIVRDEAIAHNNPIVKVTHAQAQVTHEAAIGTVNRRELETLMARGLDEDEAVDLIIRAMIRG
;
A
#
# COMPACT_ATOMS: atom_id res chain seq x y z
N LYS A 1 -6.90 5.94 1.35
CA LYS A 1 -6.11 4.72 1.03
C LYS A 1 -5.27 4.99 -0.21
N THR A 2 -4.07 4.45 -0.29
CA THR A 2 -3.20 4.44 -1.47
C THR A 2 -2.88 2.99 -1.80
N ARG A 3 -3.11 2.58 -3.05
CA ARG A 3 -2.83 1.23 -3.56
C ARG A 3 -2.06 1.35 -4.86
N ILE A 4 -0.85 0.81 -4.93
CA ILE A 4 0.00 0.90 -6.12
C ILE A 4 0.61 -0.47 -6.41
N ALA A 5 0.67 -0.85 -7.68
CA ALA A 5 1.51 -1.93 -8.14
C ALA A 5 2.46 -1.37 -9.20
N VAL A 6 3.77 -1.53 -8.98
CA VAL A 6 4.82 -1.04 -9.87
C VAL A 6 5.68 -2.22 -10.31
N LYS A 7 6.02 -2.28 -11.60
CA LYS A 7 6.69 -3.44 -12.22
C LYS A 7 7.68 -3.02 -13.30
N ASP A 8 8.36 -4.00 -13.90
CA ASP A 8 9.37 -3.80 -14.93
C ASP A 8 10.49 -2.87 -14.42
N LYS A 9 10.71 -1.74 -15.08
CA LYS A 9 11.70 -0.70 -14.70
C LYS A 9 11.04 0.60 -14.26
N ALA A 10 9.76 0.54 -13.87
CA ALA A 10 9.01 1.72 -13.52
C ALA A 10 9.38 2.24 -12.12
N VAL A 11 9.23 3.55 -11.94
CA VAL A 11 9.42 4.23 -10.67
C VAL A 11 8.09 4.85 -10.25
N SER A 12 7.61 4.55 -9.04
CA SER A 12 6.49 5.26 -8.42
C SER A 12 7.01 6.27 -7.39
N GLU A 13 6.44 7.47 -7.40
CA GLU A 13 6.65 8.48 -6.36
C GLU A 13 5.30 8.98 -5.85
N VAL A 14 5.07 8.84 -4.55
CA VAL A 14 3.83 9.22 -3.89
C VAL A 14 4.14 10.19 -2.77
N THR A 15 3.40 11.30 -2.74
CA THR A 15 3.39 12.19 -1.59
C THR A 15 1.96 12.34 -1.10
N THR A 16 1.72 12.04 0.17
CA THR A 16 0.42 12.22 0.83
C THR A 16 0.55 13.18 1.99
N PHE A 17 -0.50 13.93 2.27
CA PHE A 17 -0.54 14.84 3.41
C PHE A 17 -1.86 14.67 4.16
N THR A 18 -1.78 14.46 5.47
CA THR A 18 -2.93 14.42 6.37
C THR A 18 -2.67 15.34 7.57
N GLU A 19 -3.64 16.20 7.88
CA GLU A 19 -3.56 17.11 9.03
C GLU A 19 -4.74 16.95 10.00
N GLY A 20 -4.44 16.69 11.27
CA GLY A 20 -5.39 16.77 12.38
C GLY A 20 -5.22 18.09 13.15
N ASN A 21 -6.03 19.10 12.82
CA ASN A 21 -5.89 20.47 13.34
C ASN A 21 -7.07 20.98 14.20
N ALA A 22 -8.04 20.12 14.52
CA ALA A 22 -9.23 20.51 15.27
C ALA A 22 -9.53 19.56 16.45
N PRO A 23 -10.29 20.02 17.47
CA PRO A 23 -10.79 19.18 18.55
C PRO A 23 -11.43 17.90 18.05
N ARG A 24 -10.95 16.73 18.51
CA ARG A 24 -11.49 15.41 18.18
C ARG A 24 -11.40 15.02 16.69
N ALA A 25 -10.61 15.74 15.88
CA ALA A 25 -10.36 15.34 14.49
C ALA A 25 -9.73 13.94 14.44
N ARG A 26 -10.21 13.11 13.51
CA ARG A 26 -9.71 11.74 13.29
C ARG A 26 -9.31 11.55 11.84
N GLY A 27 -8.13 11.00 11.61
CA GLY A 27 -7.64 10.66 10.27
C GLY A 27 -7.02 9.26 10.26
N HIS A 28 -7.12 8.59 9.12
CA HIS A 28 -6.48 7.30 8.89
C HIS A 28 -5.92 7.24 7.47
N MET A 29 -4.64 6.92 7.35
CA MET A 29 -3.94 6.73 6.10
C MET A 29 -3.47 5.30 6.00
N ASP A 30 -3.89 4.62 4.94
CA ASP A 30 -3.53 3.23 4.67
C ASP A 30 -2.90 3.18 3.27
N CYS A 31 -1.62 2.81 3.22
CA CYS A 31 -0.80 2.75 2.02
C CYS A 31 -0.34 1.30 1.79
N THR A 32 -0.61 0.77 0.60
CA THR A 32 -0.11 -0.55 0.20
C THR A 32 0.48 -0.47 -1.18
N GLU A 33 1.72 -0.95 -1.35
CA GLU A 33 2.40 -0.96 -2.62
C GLU A 33 3.07 -2.32 -2.87
N ILE A 34 2.83 -2.87 -4.06
CA ILE A 34 3.51 -4.06 -4.55
C ILE A 34 4.58 -3.64 -5.57
N VAL A 35 5.82 -4.05 -5.33
CA VAL A 35 6.99 -3.80 -6.17
C VAL A 35 7.43 -5.11 -6.81
N ARG A 36 7.60 -5.11 -8.13
CA ARG A 36 8.00 -6.27 -8.95
C ARG A 36 9.23 -5.94 -9.80
N ASP A 37 9.97 -6.98 -10.17
CA ASP A 37 11.08 -6.94 -11.12
C ASP A 37 12.19 -5.94 -10.68
N GLU A 38 12.52 -4.95 -11.51
CA GLU A 38 13.50 -3.89 -11.23
C GLU A 38 12.83 -2.57 -10.83
N ALA A 39 11.55 -2.61 -10.45
CA ALA A 39 10.80 -1.42 -10.13
C ALA A 39 11.23 -0.79 -8.79
N ILE A 40 10.99 0.52 -8.69
CA ILE A 40 11.30 1.31 -7.50
C ILE A 40 10.02 2.01 -7.03
N ALA A 41 9.77 1.99 -5.72
CA ALA A 41 8.65 2.70 -5.11
C ALA A 41 9.11 3.65 -4.00
N HIS A 42 8.74 4.92 -4.11
CA HIS A 42 8.94 5.94 -3.10
C HIS A 42 7.58 6.41 -2.56
N ASN A 43 7.40 6.32 -1.25
CA ASN A 43 6.22 6.84 -0.56
C ASN A 43 6.66 7.79 0.56
N ASN A 44 6.30 9.07 0.41
CA ASN A 44 6.67 10.16 1.29
C ASN A 44 5.41 10.72 1.98
N PRO A 45 4.91 10.06 3.04
CA PRO A 45 3.73 10.52 3.76
C PRO A 45 4.08 11.62 4.76
N ILE A 46 3.23 12.64 4.80
CA ILE A 46 3.28 13.70 5.81
C ILE A 46 2.04 13.58 6.68
N VAL A 47 2.26 13.31 7.97
CA VAL A 47 1.20 13.28 8.99
C VAL A 47 1.47 14.40 9.98
N LYS A 48 0.55 15.37 10.03
CA LYS A 48 0.66 16.56 10.87
C LYS A 48 -0.47 16.60 11.88
N VAL A 49 -0.16 16.76 13.17
CA VAL A 49 -1.16 16.95 14.22
C VAL A 49 -0.86 18.24 14.95
N THR A 50 -1.78 19.20 14.89
CA THR A 50 -1.63 20.53 15.51
C THR A 50 -2.63 20.79 16.62
N HIS A 51 -3.56 19.86 16.88
CA HIS A 51 -4.52 19.97 17.97
C HIS A 51 -4.43 18.78 18.93
N ALA A 52 -4.35 19.04 20.23
CA ALA A 52 -4.08 18.03 21.27
C ALA A 52 -5.15 16.93 21.39
N GLN A 53 -6.39 17.22 20.97
CA GLN A 53 -7.49 16.24 20.94
C GLN A 53 -7.64 15.53 19.58
N ALA A 54 -6.78 15.79 18.61
CA ALA A 54 -6.81 15.12 17.31
C ALA A 54 -6.01 13.82 17.33
N GLN A 55 -6.39 12.86 16.49
CA GLN A 55 -5.70 11.59 16.32
C GLN A 55 -5.60 11.24 14.84
N VAL A 56 -4.41 10.98 14.34
CA VAL A 56 -4.19 10.47 12.98
C VAL A 56 -3.39 9.19 13.07
N THR A 57 -3.83 8.14 12.36
CA THR A 57 -3.09 6.89 12.22
C THR A 57 -2.59 6.72 10.80
N HIS A 58 -1.44 6.07 10.66
CA HIS A 58 -0.85 5.74 9.37
C HIS A 58 -0.33 4.30 9.39
N GLU A 59 -0.76 3.54 8.39
CA GLU A 59 -0.32 2.17 8.12
C GLU A 59 0.24 2.11 6.70
N ALA A 60 1.39 1.45 6.55
CA ALA A 60 2.09 1.30 5.27
C ALA A 60 2.65 -0.11 5.10
N ALA A 61 2.43 -0.71 3.93
CA ALA A 61 3.04 -1.97 3.50
C ALA A 61 3.56 -1.80 2.06
N ILE A 62 4.87 -1.73 1.90
CA ILE A 62 5.55 -1.54 0.61
C ILE A 62 6.53 -2.68 0.43
N GLY A 63 6.39 -3.48 -0.63
CA GLY A 63 7.26 -4.64 -0.84
C GLY A 63 6.74 -5.58 -1.91
N THR A 64 7.16 -6.84 -1.88
CA THR A 64 6.64 -7.88 -2.80
C THR A 64 5.27 -8.42 -2.32
N VAL A 65 4.64 -9.27 -3.14
CA VAL A 65 3.41 -9.97 -2.78
C VAL A 65 3.58 -10.83 -1.51
N ASN A 66 2.49 -11.03 -0.77
CA ASN A 66 2.52 -11.90 0.40
C ASN A 66 2.80 -13.36 -0.02
N ARG A 67 3.92 -13.90 0.43
CA ARG A 67 4.36 -15.25 0.07
C ARG A 67 3.38 -16.35 0.47
N ARG A 68 2.74 -16.27 1.64
CA ARG A 68 1.76 -17.28 2.08
C ARG A 68 0.50 -17.25 1.22
N GLU A 69 0.07 -16.06 0.82
CA GLU A 69 -1.06 -15.87 -0.08
C GLU A 69 -0.73 -16.44 -1.48
N LEU A 70 0.45 -16.12 -1.99
CA LEU A 70 0.97 -16.67 -3.24
C LEU A 70 1.01 -18.21 -3.23
N GLU A 71 1.65 -18.79 -2.22
CA GLU A 71 1.75 -20.25 -2.05
C GLU A 71 0.36 -20.90 -1.94
N THR A 72 -0.61 -20.23 -1.30
CA THR A 72 -1.98 -20.72 -1.19
C THR A 72 -2.70 -20.74 -2.54
N LEU A 73 -2.53 -19.71 -3.37
CA LEU A 73 -3.12 -19.63 -4.69
C LEU A 73 -2.49 -20.65 -5.64
N MET A 74 -1.16 -20.80 -5.59
CA MET A 74 -0.45 -21.80 -6.38
C MET A 74 -0.86 -23.23 -5.99
N ALA A 75 -1.02 -23.51 -4.70
CA ALA A 75 -1.53 -24.81 -4.23
C ALA A 75 -2.95 -25.12 -4.71
N ARG A 76 -3.72 -24.10 -5.12
CA ARG A 76 -5.06 -24.23 -5.71
C ARG A 76 -5.04 -24.34 -7.24
N GLY A 77 -3.86 -24.45 -7.84
CA GLY A 77 -3.68 -24.74 -9.27
C GLY A 77 -3.45 -23.51 -10.15
N LEU A 78 -3.26 -22.32 -9.59
CA LEU A 78 -2.79 -21.16 -10.36
C LEU A 78 -1.29 -21.26 -10.57
N ASP A 79 -0.80 -20.77 -11.70
CA ASP A 79 0.63 -20.49 -11.82
C ASP A 79 1.03 -19.25 -11.00
N GLU A 80 2.33 -19.01 -10.88
CA GLU A 80 2.86 -17.91 -10.07
C GLU A 80 2.43 -16.53 -10.59
N ASP A 81 2.43 -16.31 -11.90
CA ASP A 81 2.08 -15.02 -12.48
C ASP A 81 0.57 -14.76 -12.39
N GLU A 82 -0.26 -15.78 -12.63
CA GLU A 82 -1.70 -15.74 -12.42
C GLU A 82 -2.05 -15.43 -10.95
N ALA A 83 -1.35 -16.09 -10.01
CA ALA A 83 -1.56 -15.86 -8.59
C ALA A 83 -1.15 -14.44 -8.18
N VAL A 84 -0.02 -13.92 -8.67
CA VAL A 84 0.39 -12.54 -8.39
C VAL A 84 -0.57 -11.53 -9.01
N ASP A 85 -0.99 -11.72 -10.26
CA ASP A 85 -1.96 -10.83 -10.89
C ASP A 85 -3.29 -10.82 -10.11
N LEU A 86 -3.71 -11.96 -9.59
CA LEU A 86 -4.89 -12.04 -8.72
C LEU A 86 -4.70 -11.26 -7.40
N ILE A 87 -3.56 -11.40 -6.74
CA ILE A 87 -3.23 -10.66 -5.50
C ILE A 87 -3.23 -9.15 -5.77
N ILE A 88 -2.58 -8.70 -6.84
CA ILE A 88 -2.53 -7.29 -7.24
C ILE A 88 -3.94 -6.76 -7.54
N ARG A 89 -4.75 -7.51 -8.31
CA ARG A 89 -6.14 -7.14 -8.61
C ARG A 89 -6.99 -7.06 -7.35
N ALA A 90 -6.83 -7.98 -6.42
CA ALA A 90 -7.54 -7.98 -5.14
C ALA A 90 -7.14 -6.75 -4.31
N MET A 91 -5.83 -6.45 -4.22
CA MET A 91 -5.30 -5.28 -3.53
C MET A 91 -5.83 -3.96 -4.11
N ILE A 92 -5.86 -3.81 -5.44
CA ILE A 92 -6.32 -2.57 -6.09
C ILE A 92 -7.83 -2.35 -5.93
N ARG A 93 -8.62 -3.44 -5.85
CA ARG A 93 -10.09 -3.37 -5.77
C ARG A 93 -10.64 -3.21 -4.35
N GLY A 94 -9.82 -3.32 -3.28
CA GLY A 94 -10.24 -3.26 -1.87
C GLY A 94 -9.77 -2.04 -1.07
#